data_AF-A0A098LES2-F1
#
_entry.id   AF-A0A098LES2-F1
#
_cell.length_a   1.000
_cell.length_b   1.000
_cell.length_c   1.000
_cell.angle_alpha   90.00
_cell.angle_beta   90.00
_cell.angle_gamma   90.00
#
_symmetry.space_group_name_H-M   'P 1'
#
loop_
_entity.id
_entity.type
_entity.pdbx_description
1 polymer ?
#
loop_
_entity_poly.entity_id
_entity_poly.type
_entity_poly.pdbx_seq_one_letter_code
_entity_poly.pdbx_strand_id
1 'polypeptide(L)'
;MSEYRLLSLEELQEMEKEFVNYLVVNGIAAEDWERMKNEEPTKAERLIELFSDMVFETIMRNVQYLEYREKKEIITFQCLEDKLVLVGMKADGDSDADFTSQEYIKKAMVSPPDGLKVYTSEKKYQKKREIEIFEMTQRGCIISEGNMFKTLCLALE
;
A
#
# COMPACT_ATOMS: atom_id res chain seq x y z
N MET A 1 0.78 -3.37 -21.64
CA MET A 1 1.55 -4.04 -20.59
C MET A 1 0.87 -3.70 -19.28
N SER A 2 0.68 -4.68 -18.40
CA SER A 2 0.17 -4.46 -17.04
C SER A 2 0.91 -3.31 -16.35
N GLU A 3 0.16 -2.47 -15.65
CA GLU A 3 0.72 -1.36 -14.86
C GLU A 3 1.20 -1.84 -13.47
N TYR A 4 0.80 -3.05 -13.10
CA TYR A 4 1.08 -3.68 -11.82
C TYR A 4 1.92 -4.96 -12.00
N ARG A 5 2.26 -5.63 -10.90
CA ARG A 5 2.79 -6.99 -10.97
C ARG A 5 1.63 -7.99 -11.06
N LEU A 6 1.94 -9.22 -11.47
CA LEU A 6 1.01 -10.34 -11.27
C LEU A 6 0.84 -10.62 -9.78
N LEU A 7 -0.38 -10.99 -9.39
CA LEU A 7 -0.63 -11.59 -8.10
C LEU A 7 0.24 -12.85 -7.94
N SER A 8 0.80 -13.05 -6.74
CA SER A 8 1.51 -14.29 -6.43
C SER A 8 0.53 -15.46 -6.43
N LEU A 9 1.06 -16.69 -6.46
CA LEU A 9 0.20 -17.87 -6.36
C LEU A 9 -0.62 -17.88 -5.06
N GLU A 10 0.00 -17.45 -3.95
CA GLU A 10 -0.67 -17.36 -2.64
C GLU A 10 -1.79 -16.32 -2.67
N GLU A 11 -1.54 -15.13 -3.21
CA GLU A 11 -2.55 -14.08 -3.34
C GLU A 11 -3.70 -14.52 -4.26
N LEU A 12 -3.40 -15.18 -5.39
CA LEU A 12 -4.43 -15.73 -6.27
C LEU A 12 -5.27 -16.81 -5.58
N GLN A 13 -4.66 -17.65 -4.74
CA GLN A 13 -5.38 -18.67 -3.96
C GLN A 13 -6.29 -18.05 -2.91
N GLU A 14 -5.85 -17.00 -2.22
CA GLU A 14 -6.70 -16.26 -1.28
C GLU A 14 -7.89 -15.58 -1.98
N MET A 15 -7.74 -15.28 -3.27
CA MET A 15 -8.74 -14.61 -4.12
C MET A 15 -9.45 -15.56 -5.10
N GLU A 16 -9.47 -16.87 -4.82
CA GLU A 16 -10.03 -17.87 -5.74
C GLU A 16 -11.50 -17.56 -6.09
N LYS A 17 -12.30 -17.14 -5.11
CA LYS A 17 -13.72 -16.84 -5.31
C LYS A 17 -13.93 -15.63 -6.21
N GLU A 18 -13.15 -14.58 -5.99
CA GLU A 18 -13.13 -13.35 -6.78
C GLU A 18 -12.68 -13.65 -8.21
N PHE A 19 -11.68 -14.51 -8.38
CA PHE A 19 -11.20 -14.94 -9.69
C PHE A 19 -12.24 -15.77 -10.45
N VAL A 20 -12.90 -16.73 -9.80
CA VAL A 20 -14.00 -17.49 -10.41
C VAL A 20 -15.14 -16.57 -10.84
N ASN A 21 -15.53 -15.62 -9.99
CA ASN A 21 -16.54 -14.61 -10.34
C ASN A 21 -16.09 -13.76 -11.54
N TYR A 22 -14.83 -13.35 -11.56
CA TYR A 22 -14.25 -12.63 -12.69
C TYR A 22 -14.34 -13.44 -13.99
N LEU A 23 -14.00 -14.73 -13.98
CA LEU A 23 -14.12 -15.60 -15.15
C LEU A 23 -15.58 -15.69 -15.63
N VAL A 24 -16.54 -15.88 -14.72
CA VAL A 24 -17.97 -15.94 -15.04
C VAL A 24 -18.48 -14.65 -15.67
N VAL A 25 -18.10 -13.48 -15.11
CA VAL A 25 -18.45 -12.17 -15.67
C VAL A 25 -17.87 -11.97 -17.06
N ASN A 26 -16.70 -12.55 -17.33
CA ASN A 26 -16.07 -12.55 -18.66
C ASN A 26 -16.58 -13.69 -19.58
N GLY A 27 -17.63 -14.41 -19.18
CA GLY A 27 -18.26 -15.46 -19.98
C GLY A 27 -17.44 -16.75 -20.10
N ILE A 28 -16.52 -16.99 -19.16
CA ILE A 28 -15.65 -18.17 -19.14
C ILE A 28 -16.18 -19.16 -18.10
N ALA A 29 -16.67 -20.30 -18.57
CA ALA A 29 -17.07 -21.39 -17.71
C ALA A 29 -15.85 -22.15 -17.16
N ALA A 30 -16.05 -22.93 -16.09
CA ALA A 30 -14.97 -23.71 -15.47
C ALA A 30 -14.30 -24.69 -16.47
N GLU A 31 -15.10 -25.34 -17.31
CA GLU A 31 -14.60 -26.26 -18.35
C GLU A 31 -13.77 -25.54 -19.43
N ASP A 32 -14.17 -24.33 -19.80
CA ASP A 32 -13.41 -23.50 -20.74
C ASP A 32 -12.09 -23.03 -20.14
N TRP A 33 -12.07 -22.69 -18.85
CA TRP A 33 -10.86 -22.35 -18.13
C TRP A 33 -9.88 -23.54 -18.08
N GLU A 34 -10.36 -24.73 -17.72
CA GLU A 34 -9.55 -25.95 -17.71
C GLU A 34 -8.95 -26.26 -19.09
N ARG A 35 -9.74 -26.12 -20.16
CA ARG A 35 -9.24 -26.26 -21.53
C ARG A 35 -8.21 -25.19 -21.88
N MET A 36 -8.50 -23.93 -21.56
CA MET A 36 -7.64 -22.78 -21.89
C MET A 36 -6.25 -22.90 -21.24
N LYS A 37 -6.16 -23.36 -20.00
CA LYS A 37 -4.87 -23.59 -19.32
C LYS A 37 -3.96 -24.55 -20.10
N ASN A 38 -4.54 -25.53 -20.79
CA ASN A 38 -3.79 -26.57 -21.49
C ASN A 38 -3.54 -26.23 -22.97
N GLU A 39 -4.56 -25.71 -23.64
CA GLU A 39 -4.55 -25.50 -25.10
C GLU A 39 -4.11 -24.08 -25.48
N GLU A 40 -4.37 -23.09 -24.62
CA GLU A 40 -4.15 -21.67 -24.90
C GLU A 40 -3.48 -20.95 -23.72
N PRO A 41 -2.30 -21.40 -23.25
CA PRO A 41 -1.66 -20.90 -22.02
C PRO A 41 -1.43 -19.38 -22.05
N THR A 42 -1.08 -18.80 -23.19
CA THR A 42 -0.93 -17.34 -23.34
C THR A 42 -2.24 -16.58 -23.09
N LYS A 43 -3.40 -17.15 -23.43
CA LYS A 43 -4.70 -16.53 -23.10
C LYS A 43 -5.00 -16.64 -21.61
N ALA A 44 -4.68 -17.77 -21.00
CA ALA A 44 -4.84 -17.96 -19.55
C ALA A 44 -3.96 -16.98 -18.76
N GLU A 45 -2.69 -16.83 -19.14
CA GLU A 45 -1.76 -15.84 -18.58
C GLU A 45 -2.30 -14.41 -18.72
N ARG A 46 -2.85 -14.06 -19.88
CA ARG A 46 -3.43 -12.73 -20.10
C ARG A 46 -4.65 -12.46 -19.21
N LEU A 47 -5.48 -13.46 -18.92
CA LEU A 47 -6.61 -13.32 -18.00
C LEU A 47 -6.14 -13.09 -16.56
N ILE A 48 -5.09 -13.81 -16.13
CA ILE A 48 -4.48 -13.61 -14.81
C ILE A 48 -3.86 -12.22 -14.72
N GLU A 49 -3.21 -11.73 -15.78
CA GLU A 49 -2.67 -10.37 -15.87
C GLU A 49 -3.78 -9.32 -15.70
N LEU A 50 -4.87 -9.44 -16.48
CA LEU A 50 -6.00 -8.51 -16.40
C LEU A 50 -6.71 -8.54 -15.04
N PHE A 51 -6.84 -9.72 -14.44
CA PHE A 51 -7.39 -9.86 -13.10
C PHE A 51 -6.48 -9.21 -12.05
N SER A 52 -5.16 -9.43 -12.14
CA SER A 52 -4.18 -8.81 -11.24
C SER A 52 -4.24 -7.29 -11.34
N ASP A 53 -4.30 -6.74 -12.55
CA ASP A 53 -4.46 -5.30 -12.77
C ASP A 53 -5.73 -4.76 -12.10
N MET A 54 -6.86 -5.43 -12.31
CA MET A 54 -8.15 -5.03 -11.72
C MET A 54 -8.09 -5.03 -10.18
N VAL A 55 -7.48 -6.05 -9.59
CA VAL A 55 -7.34 -6.19 -8.14
C VAL A 55 -6.48 -5.06 -7.58
N PHE A 56 -5.27 -4.86 -8.09
CA PHE A 56 -4.38 -3.82 -7.58
C PHE A 56 -4.97 -2.42 -7.80
N GLU A 57 -5.55 -2.14 -8.96
CA GLU A 57 -6.25 -0.88 -9.22
C GLU A 57 -7.35 -0.62 -8.16
N THR A 58 -8.14 -1.64 -7.84
CA THR A 58 -9.22 -1.54 -6.85
C THR A 58 -8.67 -1.28 -5.45
N ILE A 59 -7.62 -2.00 -5.04
CA ILE A 59 -6.99 -1.81 -3.74
C ILE A 59 -6.39 -0.39 -3.64
N MET A 60 -5.56 0.01 -4.59
CA MET A 60 -4.84 1.30 -4.57
C MET A 60 -5.80 2.50 -4.62
N ARG A 61 -6.93 2.37 -5.33
CA ARG A 61 -7.99 3.39 -5.36
C ARG A 61 -8.57 3.63 -3.96
N ASN A 62 -8.68 2.59 -3.14
CA ASN A 62 -9.25 2.66 -1.80
C ASN A 62 -8.22 3.05 -0.71
N VAL A 63 -6.92 3.05 -1.02
CA VAL A 63 -5.88 3.43 -0.04
C VAL A 63 -6.01 4.91 0.29
N GLN A 64 -6.24 5.23 1.56
CA GLN A 64 -6.26 6.62 2.05
C GLN A 64 -4.99 7.01 2.81
N TYR A 65 -4.34 6.04 3.47
CA TYR A 65 -3.13 6.29 4.24
C TYR A 65 -2.10 5.20 4.02
N LEU A 66 -0.83 5.62 3.99
CA LEU A 66 0.33 4.75 3.97
C LEU A 66 1.24 5.08 5.15
N GLU A 67 2.03 4.12 5.56
CA GLU A 67 2.99 4.27 6.63
C GLU A 67 4.29 3.54 6.30
N TYR A 68 5.41 4.14 6.67
CA TYR A 68 6.73 3.56 6.60
C TYR A 68 7.40 3.71 7.97
N ARG A 69 7.91 2.61 8.50
CA ARG A 69 8.54 2.58 9.84
C ARG A 69 9.95 2.05 9.75
N GLU A 70 10.86 2.81 10.35
CA GLU A 70 12.18 2.37 10.74
C GLU A 70 12.40 2.65 12.23
N LYS A 71 13.51 2.20 12.79
CA LYS A 71 13.81 2.44 14.21
C LYS A 71 13.87 3.92 14.57
N LYS A 72 14.47 4.75 13.70
CA LYS A 72 14.73 6.18 13.98
C LYS A 72 13.83 7.14 13.20
N GLU A 73 12.93 6.62 12.38
CA GLU A 73 12.05 7.45 11.59
C GLU A 73 10.73 6.74 11.32
N ILE A 74 9.65 7.50 11.47
CA ILE A 74 8.31 7.09 11.06
C ILE A 74 7.79 8.13 10.09
N ILE A 75 7.34 7.65 8.93
CA ILE A 75 6.80 8.49 7.87
C ILE A 75 5.40 8.01 7.57
N THR A 76 4.44 8.93 7.66
CA THR A 76 3.05 8.65 7.36
C THR A 76 2.61 9.51 6.20
N PHE A 77 1.71 8.98 5.38
CA PHE A 77 1.20 9.65 4.19
C PHE A 77 -0.32 9.62 4.22
N GLN A 78 -0.95 10.74 3.91
CA GLN A 78 -2.33 10.81 3.47
C GLN A 78 -2.36 10.92 1.95
N CYS A 79 -3.08 10.01 1.31
CA CYS A 79 -3.21 9.90 -0.13
C CYS A 79 -4.48 10.61 -0.59
N LEU A 80 -4.38 11.92 -0.82
CA LEU A 80 -5.48 12.71 -1.39
C LEU A 80 -5.64 12.42 -2.88
N GLU A 81 -6.61 13.05 -3.54
CA GLU A 81 -6.90 12.82 -4.95
C GLU A 81 -5.77 13.33 -5.87
N ASP A 82 -5.21 14.50 -5.57
CA ASP A 82 -4.22 15.18 -6.42
C ASP A 82 -2.80 15.20 -5.83
N LYS A 83 -2.63 14.85 -4.55
CA LYS A 83 -1.36 14.92 -3.84
C LYS A 83 -1.24 13.96 -2.66
N LEU A 84 0.00 13.72 -2.25
CA LEU A 84 0.38 13.12 -0.98
C LEU A 84 0.68 14.21 0.04
N VAL A 85 0.14 14.07 1.25
CA VAL A 85 0.58 14.84 2.42
C VAL A 85 1.39 13.90 3.29
N LEU A 86 2.63 14.26 3.58
CA LEU A 86 3.52 13.54 4.46
C LEU A 86 3.52 14.19 5.84
N VAL A 87 3.46 13.38 6.89
CA VAL A 87 3.87 13.77 8.23
C VAL A 87 4.84 12.73 8.76
N GLY A 88 6.04 13.19 9.11
CA GLY A 88 7.12 12.34 9.59
C GLY A 88 7.63 12.79 10.95
N MET A 89 8.17 11.83 11.68
CA MET A 89 8.84 12.05 12.95
C MET A 89 10.16 11.31 12.92
N LYS A 90 11.24 12.03 13.22
CA LYS A 90 12.61 11.52 13.16
C LYS A 90 13.30 11.82 14.48
N ALA A 91 14.01 10.84 15.01
CA ALA A 91 14.84 11.02 16.18
C ALA A 91 16.28 11.38 15.79
N ASP A 92 16.94 12.20 16.61
CA ASP A 92 18.36 12.51 16.44
C ASP A 92 19.25 11.26 16.60
N GLY A 93 20.45 11.32 16.02
CA GLY A 93 21.35 10.18 15.80
C GLY A 93 21.78 9.42 17.07
N ASP A 94 21.83 10.09 18.23
CA ASP A 94 22.26 9.50 19.49
C ASP A 94 21.11 9.00 20.38
N SER A 95 19.87 9.05 19.89
CA SER A 95 18.70 8.58 20.65
C SER A 95 18.54 7.05 20.59
N ASP A 96 18.07 6.47 21.70
CA ASP A 96 17.58 5.09 21.81
C ASP A 96 16.14 4.93 21.28
N ALA A 97 15.75 5.77 20.31
CA ALA A 97 14.42 5.76 19.74
C ALA A 97 14.15 4.47 18.95
N ASP A 98 12.94 3.94 19.11
CA ASP A 98 12.45 2.80 18.34
C ASP A 98 11.00 3.00 17.91
N PHE A 99 10.79 3.62 16.74
CA PHE A 99 9.45 3.79 16.15
C PHE A 99 8.86 2.51 15.56
N THR A 100 9.56 1.37 15.65
CA THR A 100 8.92 0.08 15.37
C THR A 100 8.08 -0.40 16.57
N SER A 101 8.34 0.14 17.77
CA SER A 101 7.60 -0.16 19.00
C SER A 101 6.40 0.76 19.20
N GLN A 102 5.19 0.19 19.23
CA GLN A 102 3.98 0.94 19.55
C GLN A 102 4.02 1.58 20.95
N GLU A 103 4.68 0.93 21.91
CA GLU A 103 4.81 1.46 23.27
C GLU A 103 5.68 2.72 23.30
N TYR A 104 6.79 2.71 22.56
CA TYR A 104 7.66 3.87 22.44
C TYR A 104 6.92 5.06 21.83
N ILE A 105 6.18 4.84 20.73
CA ILE A 105 5.42 5.90 20.07
C ILE A 105 4.41 6.53 21.04
N LYS A 106 3.64 5.70 21.76
CA LYS A 106 2.68 6.23 22.75
C LYS A 106 3.35 7.09 23.80
N LYS A 107 4.52 6.70 24.30
CA LYS A 107 5.30 7.50 25.26
C LYS A 107 5.81 8.80 24.64
N ALA A 108 6.39 8.73 23.44
CA ALA A 108 6.92 9.89 22.72
C ALA A 108 5.83 10.91 22.35
N MET A 109 4.59 10.48 22.15
CA MET A 109 3.46 11.38 21.87
C MET A 109 2.96 12.13 23.12
N VAL A 110 3.09 11.55 24.31
CA VAL A 110 2.66 12.17 25.57
C VAL A 110 3.77 13.05 26.16
N SER A 111 5.01 12.60 26.03
CA SER A 111 6.21 13.30 26.52
C SER A 111 7.30 13.16 25.46
N PRO A 112 7.36 14.08 24.47
CA PRO A 112 8.35 14.04 23.41
C PRO A 112 9.76 14.10 24.00
N PRO A 113 10.62 13.07 23.78
CA PRO A 113 12.00 13.15 24.20
C PRO A 113 12.74 14.27 23.43
N ASP A 114 13.77 14.84 24.07
CA ASP A 114 14.64 15.82 23.45
C ASP A 114 15.27 15.27 22.15
N GLY A 115 15.31 16.07 21.09
CA GLY A 115 15.87 15.68 19.79
C GLY A 115 14.91 14.98 18.83
N LEU A 116 13.62 14.93 19.16
CA LEU A 116 12.57 14.48 18.24
C LEU A 116 12.14 15.63 17.32
N LYS A 117 12.18 15.43 15.99
CA LYS A 117 11.75 16.42 15.01
C LYS A 117 10.56 15.88 14.22
N VAL A 118 9.43 16.56 14.36
CA VAL A 118 8.25 16.32 13.51
C VAL A 118 8.32 17.27 12.32
N TYR A 119 8.01 16.77 11.13
CA TYR A 119 8.03 17.53 9.89
C TYR A 119 6.88 17.14 8.98
N THR A 120 6.52 18.05 8.08
CA THR A 120 5.48 17.81 7.07
C THR A 120 5.91 18.33 5.71
N SER A 121 5.40 17.70 4.67
CA SER A 121 5.58 18.15 3.28
C SER A 121 4.40 17.67 2.44
N GLU A 122 4.23 18.27 1.27
CA GLU A 122 3.25 17.84 0.29
C GLU A 122 3.91 17.62 -1.08
N LYS A 123 3.44 16.60 -1.79
CA LYS A 123 3.95 16.22 -3.11
C LYS A 123 2.78 15.89 -4.02
N LYS A 124 2.67 16.59 -5.15
CA LYS A 124 1.73 16.22 -6.23
C LYS A 124 2.17 14.92 -6.89
N TYR A 125 1.20 14.13 -7.33
CA TYR A 125 1.50 12.96 -8.14
C TYR A 125 2.12 13.37 -9.49
N GLN A 126 3.16 12.65 -9.89
CA GLN A 126 3.84 12.70 -11.18
C GLN A 126 3.30 11.67 -12.15
N LYS A 127 2.68 10.59 -11.65
CA LYS A 127 1.96 9.57 -12.43
C LYS A 127 0.49 9.52 -11.99
N LYS A 128 -0.24 8.53 -12.50
CA LYS A 128 -1.54 8.15 -11.95
C LYS A 128 -1.38 7.81 -10.46
N ARG A 129 -2.26 8.35 -9.63
CA ARG A 129 -2.25 8.21 -8.16
C ARG A 129 -2.06 6.76 -7.71
N GLU A 130 -2.84 5.85 -8.28
CA GLU A 130 -2.84 4.44 -7.92
C GLU A 130 -1.49 3.76 -8.22
N ILE A 131 -0.81 4.20 -9.27
CA ILE A 131 0.52 3.68 -9.64
C ILE A 131 1.59 4.16 -8.65
N GLU A 132 1.55 5.42 -8.23
CA GLU A 132 2.50 5.90 -7.22
C GLU A 132 2.26 5.26 -5.85
N ILE A 133 1.01 5.09 -5.43
CA ILE A 133 0.67 4.38 -4.20
C ILE A 133 1.19 2.94 -4.27
N PHE A 134 0.99 2.25 -5.40
CA PHE A 134 1.52 0.91 -5.60
C PHE A 134 3.05 0.89 -5.50
N GLU A 135 3.76 1.79 -6.20
CA GLU A 135 5.22 1.90 -6.11
C GLU A 135 5.71 2.16 -4.67
N MET A 136 4.96 2.94 -3.88
CA MET A 136 5.27 3.15 -2.46
C MET A 136 5.14 1.86 -1.65
N THR A 137 4.11 1.04 -1.91
CA THR A 137 4.00 -0.28 -1.25
C THR A 137 5.16 -1.20 -1.61
N GLN A 138 5.61 -1.18 -2.87
CA GLN A 138 6.79 -1.93 -3.30
C GLN A 138 8.09 -1.44 -2.64
N ARG A 139 8.12 -0.20 -2.13
CA ARG A 139 9.23 0.39 -1.37
C ARG A 139 9.12 0.21 0.14
N GLY A 140 8.17 -0.62 0.61
CA GLY A 140 8.01 -0.96 2.01
C GLY A 140 7.01 -0.11 2.77
N CYS A 141 6.25 0.76 2.10
CA CYS A 141 5.10 1.38 2.74
C CYS A 141 3.99 0.35 2.96
N ILE A 142 3.35 0.39 4.12
CA ILE A 142 2.19 -0.43 4.46
C ILE A 142 0.92 0.41 4.39
N ILE A 143 -0.18 -0.18 3.94
CA ILE A 143 -1.51 0.45 3.99
C ILE A 143 -1.95 0.52 5.44
N SER A 144 -2.50 1.67 5.85
CA SER A 144 -2.94 1.90 7.23
C SER A 144 -4.29 2.61 7.31
N GLU A 145 -4.89 2.58 8.50
CA GLU A 145 -6.12 3.33 8.83
C GLU A 145 -5.87 4.82 9.16
N GLY A 146 -4.62 5.29 9.05
CA GLY A 146 -4.26 6.69 9.27
C GLY A 146 -4.21 7.14 10.74
N ASN A 147 -4.32 6.23 11.72
CA ASN A 147 -4.24 6.58 13.14
C ASN A 147 -2.92 7.29 13.48
N MET A 148 -1.80 6.80 12.95
CA MET A 148 -0.50 7.42 13.18
C MET A 148 -0.39 8.79 12.51
N PHE A 149 -0.85 8.92 11.26
CA PHE A 149 -0.87 10.20 10.55
C PHE A 149 -1.60 11.28 11.36
N LYS A 150 -2.83 10.98 11.80
CA LYS A 150 -3.64 11.89 12.62
C LYS A 150 -2.95 12.24 13.94
N THR A 151 -2.32 11.25 14.56
CA THR A 151 -1.58 11.43 15.81
C THR A 151 -0.39 12.38 15.62
N LEU A 152 0.40 12.20 14.55
CA LEU A 152 1.52 13.09 14.25
C LEU A 152 1.09 14.50 13.83
N CYS A 153 -0.05 14.65 13.15
CA CYS A 153 -0.62 15.97 12.85
C CYS A 153 -0.90 16.77 14.13
N LEU A 154 -1.42 16.13 15.18
CA LEU A 154 -1.67 16.80 16.47
C LEU A 154 -0.39 17.24 17.18
N ALA A 155 0.76 16.62 16.88
CA ALA A 155 2.06 17.01 17.43
C ALA A 155 2.78 18.11 16.62
N LEU A 156 2.23 18.53 15.49
CA LEU A 156 2.70 19.70 14.72
C LEU A 156 2.11 21.02 15.22
N GLU A 157 1.01 20.96 15.97
CA GLU A 157 0.32 22.12 16.57
C GLU A 157 0.97 22.54 17.91
#